data_AF-A0A9W4WKR4-F1
#
_entry.id   AF-A0A9W4WKR4-F1
#
_cell.length_a   1.000
_cell.length_b   1.000
_cell.length_c   1.000
_cell.angle_alpha   90.00
_cell.angle_beta   90.00
_cell.angle_gamma   90.00
#
_symmetry.space_group_name_H-M   'P 1'
#
loop_
_entity.id
_entity.type
_entity.pdbx_description
1 polymer ?
#
loop_
_entity_poly.entity_id
_entity_poly.type
_entity_poly.pdbx_seq_one_letter_code
_entity_poly.pdbx_strand_id
1 'polypeptide(L)'
;FLLLQQLPAWVVGIVLVMVCTLSTAAFDSLQSAMVSSASNDLFRNRLNIWWIRAGVVLIIVPTVVIALKAPSVLQIYLISDLVSASVIPVIVFGLVDRFYWWRGFEVVVGGLGGILTVFLFGLVFYEGDAQKAANLLIISEGLYADDWSVFGAFVAAPVGSFLWGFGALGVRLGFQYVMAKKSGRRFDALDRPVGPGFTPDADGVPHTVSREEYTDVTSDVEIVKPAGKFF
;
A
#
# COMPACT_ATOMS: atom_id res chain seq x y z
N PHE A 1 23.74 23.29 1.73
CA PHE A 1 24.98 23.68 1.03
C PHE A 1 25.75 24.81 1.73
N LEU A 2 25.09 25.85 2.26
CA LEU A 2 25.77 26.95 2.98
C LEU A 2 26.59 26.49 4.21
N LEU A 3 26.09 25.51 4.98
CA LEU A 3 26.84 24.97 6.12
C LEU A 3 28.09 24.17 5.70
N LEU A 4 28.07 23.50 4.54
CA LEU A 4 29.23 22.76 4.00
C LEU A 4 30.35 23.70 3.56
N GLN A 5 30.02 24.91 3.10
CA GLN A 5 31.01 25.93 2.74
C GLN A 5 31.75 26.52 3.96
N GLN A 6 31.15 26.46 5.15
CA GLN A 6 31.76 26.98 6.38
C GLN A 6 32.54 25.93 7.18
N LEU A 7 32.50 24.66 6.76
CA LEU A 7 33.13 23.54 7.45
C LEU A 7 34.56 23.29 6.95
N PRO A 8 35.47 22.80 7.80
CA PRO A 8 36.82 22.38 7.38
C PRO A 8 36.75 21.29 6.31
N ALA A 9 37.66 21.34 5.33
CA ALA A 9 37.66 20.44 4.16
C ALA A 9 37.67 18.93 4.53
N TRP A 10 38.29 18.56 5.66
CA TRP A 10 38.31 17.17 6.13
C TRP A 10 36.92 16.70 6.59
N VAL A 11 36.11 17.58 7.20
CA VAL A 11 34.73 17.28 7.60
C VAL A 11 33.84 17.13 6.38
N VAL A 12 34.01 18.01 5.40
CA VAL A 12 33.31 17.93 4.09
C VAL A 12 33.61 16.59 3.43
N GLY A 13 34.87 16.15 3.43
CA GLY A 13 35.26 14.84 2.88
C GLY A 13 34.53 13.68 3.55
N ILE A 14 34.49 13.64 4.89
CA ILE A 14 33.78 12.58 5.65
C ILE A 14 32.28 12.62 5.36
N VAL A 15 31.65 13.80 5.37
CA VAL A 15 30.21 13.96 5.13
C VAL A 15 29.85 13.49 3.72
N LEU A 16 30.65 13.83 2.71
CA LEU A 16 30.42 13.38 1.33
C LEU A 16 30.50 11.87 1.21
N VAL A 17 31.51 11.24 1.81
CA VAL A 17 31.63 9.77 1.82
C VAL A 17 30.40 9.16 2.50
N MET A 18 30.02 9.65 3.68
CA MET A 18 28.84 9.16 4.41
C MET A 18 27.55 9.28 3.59
N VAL A 19 27.29 10.44 2.98
CA VAL A 19 26.08 10.68 2.18
C VAL A 19 26.06 9.78 0.94
N CYS A 20 27.18 9.63 0.25
CA CYS A 20 27.30 8.72 -0.90
C CYS A 20 27.07 7.26 -0.49
N THR A 21 27.70 6.79 0.59
CA THR A 21 27.53 5.40 1.04
C THR A 21 26.12 5.12 1.53
N LEU A 22 25.52 6.07 2.26
CA LEU A 22 24.14 5.95 2.77
C LEU A 22 23.12 5.94 1.62
N SER A 23 23.30 6.81 0.63
CA SER A 23 22.42 6.86 -0.54
C SER A 23 22.52 5.57 -1.36
N THR A 24 23.73 5.06 -1.56
CA THR A 24 23.96 3.80 -2.29
C THR A 24 23.35 2.61 -1.56
N ALA A 25 23.54 2.51 -0.24
CA ALA A 25 22.98 1.44 0.58
C ALA A 25 21.44 1.47 0.62
N ALA A 26 20.85 2.67 0.76
CA ALA A 26 19.40 2.83 0.75
C ALA A 26 18.80 2.45 -0.60
N PHE A 27 19.42 2.89 -1.71
CA PHE A 27 18.94 2.60 -3.05
C PHE A 27 19.00 1.10 -3.38
N ASP A 28 20.08 0.42 -3.01
CA ASP A 28 20.23 -1.03 -3.18
C ASP A 28 19.17 -1.83 -2.39
N SER A 29 18.92 -1.41 -1.14
CA SER A 29 17.90 -2.02 -0.29
C SER A 29 16.49 -1.83 -0.87
N LEU A 30 16.16 -0.63 -1.37
CA LEU A 30 14.85 -0.35 -1.96
C LEU A 30 14.63 -1.14 -3.26
N GLN A 31 15.64 -1.26 -4.11
CA GLN A 31 15.53 -2.01 -5.35
C GLN A 31 15.33 -3.51 -5.14
N SER A 32 16.14 -4.09 -4.25
CA SER A 32 16.01 -5.51 -3.91
C SER A 32 14.66 -5.80 -3.27
N ALA A 33 14.15 -4.91 -2.41
CA ALA A 33 12.81 -5.01 -1.85
C ALA A 33 11.71 -4.94 -2.93
N MET A 34 11.74 -3.93 -3.81
CA MET A 34 10.73 -3.78 -4.87
C MET A 34 10.67 -5.01 -5.78
N VAL A 35 11.83 -5.53 -6.22
CA VAL A 35 11.87 -6.70 -7.10
C VAL A 35 11.46 -7.98 -6.35
N SER A 36 11.83 -8.13 -5.08
CA SER A 36 11.43 -9.27 -4.27
C SER A 36 9.92 -9.30 -4.05
N SER A 37 9.32 -8.17 -3.67
CA SER A 37 7.86 -8.04 -3.54
C SER A 37 7.16 -8.31 -4.87
N ALA A 38 7.62 -7.71 -5.98
CA ALA A 38 7.04 -7.97 -7.30
C ALA A 38 7.15 -9.45 -7.72
N SER A 39 8.27 -10.11 -7.45
CA SER A 39 8.48 -11.53 -7.77
C SER A 39 7.60 -12.44 -6.92
N ASN A 40 7.51 -12.16 -5.62
CA ASN A 40 6.69 -12.93 -4.69
C ASN A 40 5.20 -12.76 -4.96
N ASP A 41 4.74 -11.53 -5.15
CA ASP A 41 3.32 -11.20 -5.20
C ASP A 41 2.71 -11.51 -6.57
N LEU A 42 3.46 -11.27 -7.66
CA LEU A 42 2.96 -11.50 -9.03
C LEU A 42 3.28 -12.90 -9.56
N PHE A 43 4.43 -13.47 -9.18
CA PHE A 43 4.92 -14.74 -9.74
C PHE A 43 5.05 -15.87 -8.72
N ARG A 44 4.59 -15.69 -7.47
CA ARG A 44 4.62 -16.70 -6.39
C ARG A 44 5.99 -17.38 -6.25
N ASN A 45 7.07 -16.60 -6.42
CA ASN A 45 8.45 -17.07 -6.35
C ASN A 45 8.81 -18.20 -7.35
N ARG A 46 8.12 -18.29 -8.49
CA ARG A 46 8.39 -19.27 -9.56
C ARG A 46 9.40 -18.75 -10.59
N LEU A 47 9.99 -17.57 -10.39
CA LEU A 47 10.92 -16.94 -11.33
C LEU A 47 12.37 -17.33 -11.03
N ASN A 48 13.12 -17.62 -12.09
CA ASN A 48 14.55 -17.83 -12.03
C ASN A 48 15.28 -16.54 -11.55
N ILE A 49 16.36 -16.69 -10.79
CA ILE A 49 17.17 -15.59 -10.25
C ILE A 49 17.68 -14.62 -11.34
N TRP A 50 17.88 -15.13 -12.57
CA TRP A 50 18.25 -14.32 -13.72
C TRP A 50 17.18 -13.29 -14.10
N TRP A 51 15.90 -13.66 -14.00
CA TRP A 51 14.78 -12.74 -14.25
C TRP A 51 14.64 -11.69 -13.15
N ILE A 52 14.93 -12.06 -11.90
CA ILE A 52 14.98 -11.12 -10.76
C ILE A 52 16.06 -10.06 -11.02
N ARG A 53 17.28 -10.47 -11.40
CA ARG A 53 18.37 -9.52 -11.72
C ARG A 53 18.04 -8.62 -12.92
N ALA A 54 17.43 -9.17 -13.96
CA ALA A 54 16.95 -8.37 -15.08
C ALA A 54 15.87 -7.36 -14.65
N GLY A 55 14.98 -7.74 -13.72
CA GLY A 55 13.98 -6.86 -13.13
C GLY A 55 14.59 -5.67 -12.37
N VAL A 56 15.69 -5.88 -11.64
CA VAL A 56 16.41 -4.79 -10.97
C VAL A 56 16.91 -3.77 -12.00
N VAL A 57 17.56 -4.23 -13.07
CA VAL A 57 18.05 -3.37 -14.15
C VAL A 57 16.90 -2.62 -14.82
N LEU A 58 15.78 -3.29 -15.05
CA LEU A 58 14.57 -2.69 -15.65
C LEU A 58 14.02 -1.55 -14.80
N ILE A 59 14.00 -1.66 -13.46
CA ILE A 59 13.49 -0.63 -12.54
C ILE A 59 14.49 0.53 -12.40
N ILE A 60 15.80 0.27 -12.53
CA ILE A 60 16.83 1.32 -12.47
C ILE A 60 16.64 2.35 -13.58
N VAL A 61 16.39 1.91 -14.82
CA VAL A 61 16.31 2.80 -15.98
C VAL A 61 15.28 3.94 -15.81
N PRO A 62 13.99 3.68 -15.52
CA PRO A 62 13.02 4.75 -15.33
C PRO A 62 13.34 5.62 -14.11
N THR A 63 13.91 5.04 -13.04
CA THR A 63 14.30 5.79 -11.85
C THR A 63 15.38 6.84 -12.17
N VAL A 64 16.39 6.46 -12.96
CA VAL A 64 17.44 7.39 -13.45
C VAL A 64 16.84 8.45 -14.37
N VAL A 65 15.93 8.07 -15.28
CA VAL A 65 15.26 9.03 -16.18
C VAL A 65 14.47 10.08 -15.40
N ILE A 66 13.72 9.67 -14.37
CA ILE A 66 12.97 10.59 -13.51
C ILE A 66 13.94 11.49 -12.74
N ALA A 67 15.03 10.94 -12.19
CA ALA A 67 16.04 11.73 -11.47
C ALA A 67 16.69 12.82 -12.35
N LEU A 68 16.88 12.56 -13.64
CA LEU A 68 17.43 13.55 -14.59
C LEU A 68 16.42 14.62 -15.02
N LYS A 69 15.11 14.34 -14.91
CA LYS A 69 14.03 15.23 -15.35
C LYS A 69 13.34 15.97 -14.20
N ALA A 70 13.55 15.54 -12.97
CA ALA A 70 12.84 16.04 -11.81
C ALA A 70 13.20 17.51 -11.52
N PRO A 71 12.20 18.42 -11.49
CA PRO A 71 12.43 19.84 -11.22
C PRO A 71 12.64 20.11 -9.72
N SER A 72 12.05 19.29 -8.84
CA SER A 72 12.21 19.44 -7.38
C SER A 72 12.05 18.13 -6.63
N VAL A 73 12.88 17.92 -5.61
CA VAL A 73 12.78 16.75 -4.70
C VAL A 73 11.50 16.82 -3.86
N LEU A 74 11.09 18.04 -3.47
CA LEU A 74 9.89 18.28 -2.67
C LEU A 74 8.63 17.80 -3.37
N GLN A 75 8.49 18.04 -4.68
CA GLN A 75 7.32 17.59 -5.43
C GLN A 75 7.23 16.06 -5.50
N ILE A 76 8.36 15.36 -5.67
CA ILE A 76 8.38 13.89 -5.66
C ILE A 76 7.88 13.38 -4.29
N TYR A 77 8.34 13.98 -3.20
CA TYR A 77 7.86 13.61 -1.86
C TYR A 77 6.37 13.88 -1.68
N LEU A 78 5.87 15.05 -2.11
CA LEU A 78 4.45 15.35 -2.00
C LEU A 78 3.56 14.41 -2.81
N ILE A 79 3.97 14.03 -4.02
CA ILE A 79 3.23 13.04 -4.82
C ILE A 79 3.21 11.69 -4.09
N SER A 80 4.36 11.26 -3.56
CA SER A 80 4.45 9.99 -2.82
C SER A 80 3.63 10.03 -1.53
N ASP A 81 3.60 11.16 -0.85
CA ASP A 81 2.84 11.37 0.38
C ASP A 81 1.34 11.42 0.09
N LEU A 82 0.92 11.99 -1.05
CA LEU A 82 -0.48 12.01 -1.46
C LEU A 82 -1.00 10.59 -1.74
N VAL A 83 -0.22 9.77 -2.44
CA VAL A 83 -0.53 8.35 -2.66
C VAL A 83 -0.54 7.58 -1.32
N SER A 84 0.38 7.91 -0.43
CA SER A 84 0.41 7.32 0.91
C SER A 84 -0.84 7.72 1.73
N ALA A 85 -1.26 8.97 1.65
CA ALA A 85 -2.46 9.48 2.31
C ALA A 85 -3.74 8.82 1.78
N SER A 86 -3.78 8.39 0.53
CA SER A 86 -4.90 7.63 0.00
C SER A 86 -4.84 6.15 0.43
N VAL A 87 -3.70 5.48 0.36
CA VAL A 87 -3.65 4.01 0.55
C VAL A 87 -3.48 3.59 2.01
N ILE A 88 -2.66 4.29 2.80
CA ILE A 88 -2.31 3.87 4.17
C ILE A 88 -3.53 3.78 5.10
N PRO A 89 -4.48 4.74 5.13
CA PRO A 89 -5.59 4.68 6.08
C PRO A 89 -6.45 3.41 5.94
N VAL A 90 -6.72 2.99 4.69
CA VAL A 90 -7.52 1.79 4.42
C VAL A 90 -6.73 0.49 4.66
N ILE A 91 -5.40 0.51 4.47
CA ILE A 91 -4.52 -0.60 4.88
C ILE A 91 -4.55 -0.74 6.39
N VAL A 92 -4.29 0.33 7.14
CA VAL A 92 -4.26 0.32 8.61
C VAL A 92 -5.59 -0.17 9.18
N PHE A 93 -6.71 0.25 8.58
CA PHE A 93 -8.03 -0.23 8.98
C PHE A 93 -8.21 -1.74 8.75
N GLY A 94 -7.71 -2.28 7.63
CA GLY A 94 -7.76 -3.71 7.34
C GLY A 94 -6.80 -4.57 8.18
N LEU A 95 -5.73 -3.99 8.72
CA LEU A 95 -4.77 -4.68 9.58
C LEU A 95 -5.26 -4.86 11.03
N VAL A 96 -6.33 -4.17 11.42
CA VAL A 96 -6.91 -4.34 12.77
C VAL A 96 -7.75 -5.61 12.79
N ASP A 97 -7.34 -6.61 13.58
CA ASP A 97 -7.97 -7.94 13.69
C ASP A 97 -9.48 -7.90 13.98
N ARG A 98 -9.96 -6.80 14.57
CA ARG A 98 -11.39 -6.59 14.86
C ARG A 98 -12.23 -6.42 13.58
N PHE A 99 -11.64 -5.97 12.49
CA PHE A 99 -12.30 -5.75 11.20
C PHE A 99 -12.09 -6.92 10.24
N TYR A 100 -12.36 -8.15 10.71
CA TYR A 100 -12.23 -9.38 9.92
C TYR A 100 -13.10 -9.42 8.64
N TRP A 101 -14.10 -8.55 8.52
CA TRP A 101 -14.90 -8.37 7.31
C TRP A 101 -14.18 -7.52 6.24
N TRP A 102 -13.12 -6.80 6.58
CA TRP A 102 -12.35 -5.99 5.63
C TRP A 102 -11.37 -6.90 4.88
N ARG A 103 -11.43 -6.93 3.55
CA ARG A 103 -10.55 -7.75 2.70
C ARG A 103 -9.64 -6.85 1.86
N GLY A 104 -8.68 -7.48 1.18
CA GLY A 104 -7.81 -6.79 0.22
C GLY A 104 -8.59 -6.04 -0.87
N PHE A 105 -9.78 -6.51 -1.23
CA PHE A 105 -10.65 -5.82 -2.20
C PHE A 105 -11.02 -4.40 -1.74
N GLU A 106 -11.48 -4.22 -0.50
CA GLU A 106 -11.84 -2.90 0.01
C GLU A 106 -10.62 -1.99 0.15
N VAL A 107 -9.45 -2.56 0.45
CA VAL A 107 -8.17 -1.83 0.49
C VAL A 107 -7.80 -1.29 -0.89
N VAL A 108 -7.92 -2.10 -1.95
CA VAL A 108 -7.60 -1.68 -3.32
C VAL A 108 -8.59 -0.65 -3.81
N VAL A 109 -9.90 -0.88 -3.64
CA VAL A 109 -10.94 0.07 -4.07
C VAL A 109 -10.87 1.36 -3.26
N GLY A 110 -10.60 1.28 -1.97
CA GLY A 110 -10.36 2.45 -1.12
C GLY A 110 -9.13 3.24 -1.58
N GLY A 111 -7.99 2.60 -1.76
CA GLY A 111 -6.76 3.29 -2.18
C GLY A 111 -6.89 4.00 -3.55
N LEU A 112 -7.46 3.30 -4.55
CA LEU A 112 -7.76 3.90 -5.86
C LEU A 112 -8.85 4.98 -5.77
N GLY A 113 -9.85 4.74 -4.93
CA GLY A 113 -10.94 5.67 -4.67
C GLY A 113 -10.47 6.98 -4.02
N GLY A 114 -9.48 6.94 -3.13
CA GLY A 114 -8.86 8.14 -2.58
C GLY A 114 -8.17 8.99 -3.64
N ILE A 115 -7.37 8.37 -4.52
CA ILE A 115 -6.74 9.06 -5.66
C ILE A 115 -7.80 9.68 -6.58
N LEU A 116 -8.86 8.93 -6.88
CA LEU A 116 -9.98 9.42 -7.68
C LEU A 116 -10.71 10.58 -6.99
N THR A 117 -10.87 10.53 -5.67
CA THR A 117 -11.53 11.59 -4.91
C THR A 117 -10.71 12.88 -4.92
N VAL A 118 -9.37 12.81 -4.91
CA VAL A 118 -8.51 13.98 -5.12
C VAL A 118 -8.75 14.60 -6.50
N PHE A 119 -8.85 13.78 -7.55
CA PHE A 119 -9.18 14.26 -8.88
C PHE A 119 -10.58 14.90 -8.94
N LEU A 120 -11.59 14.27 -8.33
CA LEU A 120 -12.95 14.83 -8.26
C LEU A 120 -12.99 16.14 -7.46
N PHE A 121 -12.24 16.22 -6.37
CA PHE A 121 -12.07 17.45 -5.60
C PHE A 121 -11.45 18.55 -6.46
N GLY A 122 -10.36 18.24 -7.17
CA GLY A 122 -9.74 19.18 -8.11
C GLY A 122 -10.71 19.63 -9.20
N LEU A 123 -11.54 18.73 -9.72
CA LEU A 123 -12.52 19.05 -10.76
C LEU A 123 -13.62 19.99 -10.23
N VAL A 124 -14.05 19.82 -8.98
CA VAL A 124 -15.00 20.75 -8.33
C VAL A 124 -14.33 22.08 -8.00
N PHE A 125 -13.09 22.06 -7.50
CA PHE A 125 -12.35 23.25 -7.10
C PHE A 125 -12.00 24.17 -8.28
N TYR A 126 -11.64 23.58 -9.44
CA TYR A 126 -11.30 24.32 -10.67
C TYR A 126 -12.48 24.44 -11.65
N GLU A 127 -13.72 24.43 -11.15
CA GLU A 127 -14.94 24.69 -11.94
C GLU A 127 -15.11 23.79 -13.18
N GLY A 128 -14.67 22.53 -13.10
CA GLY A 128 -14.79 21.54 -14.16
C GLY A 128 -13.55 21.36 -15.04
N ASP A 129 -12.45 22.07 -14.77
CA ASP A 129 -11.19 21.92 -15.52
C ASP A 129 -10.46 20.62 -15.15
N ALA A 130 -10.62 19.60 -15.99
CA ALA A 130 -9.99 18.29 -15.81
C ALA A 130 -8.46 18.33 -15.91
N GLN A 131 -7.89 19.28 -16.66
CA GLN A 131 -6.44 19.37 -16.83
C GLN A 131 -5.80 19.93 -15.55
N LYS A 132 -6.40 20.96 -14.95
CA LYS A 132 -5.96 21.48 -13.64
C LYS A 132 -6.18 20.47 -12.52
N ALA A 133 -7.28 19.73 -12.54
CA ALA A 133 -7.53 18.65 -11.59
C ALA A 133 -6.49 17.52 -11.67
N ALA A 134 -6.08 17.13 -12.89
CA ALA A 134 -5.00 16.15 -13.08
C ALA A 134 -3.63 16.72 -12.65
N ASN A 135 -3.37 18.00 -12.91
CA ASN A 135 -2.16 18.66 -12.44
C ASN A 135 -2.08 18.77 -10.91
N LEU A 136 -3.23 18.84 -10.22
CA LEU A 136 -3.30 18.82 -8.77
C LEU A 136 -2.85 17.47 -8.19
N LEU A 137 -3.12 16.34 -8.87
CA LEU A 137 -2.65 15.01 -8.46
C LEU A 137 -1.12 14.89 -8.46
N ILE A 138 -0.46 15.54 -9.41
CA ILE A 138 1.00 15.63 -9.48
C ILE A 138 1.56 16.86 -8.76
N ILE A 139 0.69 17.62 -8.07
CA ILE A 139 1.03 18.82 -7.30
C ILE A 139 2.00 19.70 -8.11
N SER A 140 1.61 20.03 -9.36
CA SER A 140 2.50 20.66 -10.33
C SER A 140 3.08 21.99 -9.87
N GLU A 141 2.35 22.71 -9.02
CA GLU A 141 2.75 24.02 -8.48
C GLU A 141 3.49 23.92 -7.13
N GLY A 142 3.69 22.70 -6.61
CA GLY A 142 4.34 22.48 -5.32
C GLY A 142 3.46 22.86 -4.12
N LEU A 143 4.07 22.94 -2.93
CA LEU A 143 3.37 23.30 -1.69
C LEU A 143 3.04 24.80 -1.58
N TYR A 144 3.66 25.63 -2.41
CA TYR A 144 3.61 27.10 -2.33
C TYR A 144 2.63 27.72 -3.33
N ALA A 145 1.66 26.96 -3.82
CA ALA A 145 0.54 27.56 -4.52
C ALA A 145 -0.19 28.49 -3.52
N ASP A 146 -0.60 29.68 -3.98
CA ASP A 146 -1.34 30.65 -3.15
C ASP A 146 -2.79 30.20 -2.83
N ASP A 147 -3.14 28.95 -3.16
CA ASP A 147 -4.47 28.37 -3.10
C ASP A 147 -4.58 27.22 -2.09
N TRP A 148 -5.81 26.99 -1.58
CA TRP A 148 -6.15 25.89 -0.66
C TRP A 148 -6.27 24.52 -1.35
N SER A 149 -5.94 24.42 -2.65
CA SER A 149 -6.12 23.22 -3.46
C SER A 149 -5.27 22.04 -2.97
N VAL A 150 -4.00 22.29 -2.62
CA VAL A 150 -3.07 21.26 -2.13
C VAL A 150 -3.52 20.73 -0.77
N PHE A 151 -3.91 21.60 0.14
CA PHE A 151 -4.48 21.20 1.43
C PHE A 151 -5.75 20.35 1.23
N GLY A 152 -6.66 20.80 0.36
CA GLY A 152 -7.86 20.07 0.02
C GLY A 152 -7.58 18.68 -0.57
N ALA A 153 -6.55 18.54 -1.42
CA ALA A 153 -6.13 17.26 -1.95
C ALA A 153 -5.69 16.28 -0.85
N PHE A 154 -4.87 16.73 0.11
CA PHE A 154 -4.42 15.89 1.23
C PHE A 154 -5.53 15.50 2.21
N VAL A 155 -6.61 16.28 2.29
CA VAL A 155 -7.80 15.94 3.09
C VAL A 155 -8.75 15.02 2.29
N ALA A 156 -8.94 15.30 1.01
CA ALA A 156 -9.81 14.54 0.12
C ALA A 156 -9.29 13.11 -0.10
N ALA A 157 -7.98 12.90 -0.12
CA ALA A 157 -7.36 11.58 -0.27
C ALA A 157 -7.82 10.57 0.79
N PRO A 158 -7.58 10.77 2.11
CA PRO A 158 -7.98 9.81 3.13
C PRO A 158 -9.50 9.69 3.28
N VAL A 159 -10.24 10.81 3.16
CA VAL A 159 -11.71 10.80 3.23
C VAL A 159 -12.30 10.00 2.08
N GLY A 160 -11.81 10.23 0.86
CA GLY A 160 -12.18 9.48 -0.33
C GLY A 160 -11.90 8.01 -0.17
N SER A 161 -10.73 7.64 0.37
CA SER A 161 -10.36 6.24 0.54
C SER A 161 -11.32 5.49 1.44
N PHE A 162 -11.75 6.09 2.55
CA PHE A 162 -12.76 5.46 3.41
C PHE A 162 -14.12 5.40 2.72
N LEU A 163 -14.58 6.46 2.07
CA LEU A 163 -15.87 6.48 1.39
C LEU A 163 -15.97 5.38 0.32
N TRP A 164 -14.96 5.26 -0.54
CA TRP A 164 -14.90 4.21 -1.56
C TRP A 164 -14.69 2.82 -0.95
N GLY A 165 -13.88 2.70 0.10
CA GLY A 165 -13.69 1.43 0.82
C GLY A 165 -14.98 0.91 1.46
N PHE A 166 -15.73 1.78 2.16
CA PHE A 166 -17.04 1.43 2.72
C PHE A 166 -18.10 1.21 1.64
N GLY A 167 -18.03 1.95 0.54
CA GLY A 167 -18.86 1.70 -0.64
C GLY A 167 -18.63 0.30 -1.21
N ALA A 168 -17.37 -0.10 -1.37
CA ALA A 168 -16.99 -1.43 -1.83
C ALA A 168 -17.46 -2.54 -0.88
N LEU A 169 -17.31 -2.33 0.43
CA LEU A 169 -17.84 -3.21 1.47
C LEU A 169 -19.36 -3.38 1.31
N GLY A 170 -20.09 -2.29 1.14
CA GLY A 170 -21.54 -2.28 0.96
C GLY A 170 -21.97 -3.04 -0.29
N VAL A 171 -21.30 -2.84 -1.42
CA VAL A 171 -21.55 -3.57 -2.67
C VAL A 171 -21.30 -5.06 -2.48
N ARG A 172 -20.18 -5.44 -1.84
CA ARG A 172 -19.82 -6.85 -1.62
C ARG A 172 -20.82 -7.55 -0.70
N LEU A 173 -21.14 -6.95 0.44
CA LEU A 173 -22.11 -7.50 1.39
C LEU A 173 -23.51 -7.57 0.77
N GLY A 174 -23.91 -6.53 0.01
CA GLY A 174 -25.17 -6.51 -0.72
C GLY A 174 -25.27 -7.62 -1.76
N PHE A 175 -24.22 -7.84 -2.55
CA PHE A 175 -24.17 -8.93 -3.52
C PHE A 175 -24.27 -10.31 -2.85
N GLN A 176 -23.49 -10.54 -1.79
CA GLN A 176 -23.52 -11.80 -1.04
C GLN A 176 -24.88 -12.05 -0.37
N TYR A 177 -25.52 -11.00 0.13
CA TYR A 177 -26.86 -11.07 0.70
C TYR A 177 -27.92 -11.45 -0.34
N VAL A 178 -27.91 -10.79 -1.51
CA VAL A 178 -28.85 -11.10 -2.60
C VAL A 178 -28.65 -12.53 -3.11
N MET A 179 -27.40 -12.98 -3.22
CA MET A 179 -27.09 -14.32 -3.67
C MET A 179 -27.49 -15.39 -2.64
N ALA A 180 -27.24 -15.14 -1.34
CA ALA A 180 -27.70 -16.01 -0.26
C ALA A 180 -29.23 -16.15 -0.25
N LYS A 181 -29.95 -15.03 -0.43
CA LYS A 181 -31.42 -15.01 -0.52
C LYS A 181 -31.95 -15.79 -1.73
N LYS A 182 -31.28 -15.71 -2.88
CA LYS A 182 -31.66 -16.48 -4.09
C LYS A 182 -31.33 -17.97 -3.98
N SER A 183 -30.23 -18.32 -3.32
CA SER A 183 -29.78 -19.72 -3.19
C SER A 183 -30.29 -20.44 -1.94
N GLY A 184 -31.09 -19.77 -1.09
CA GLY A 184 -31.58 -20.33 0.18
C GLY A 184 -30.48 -20.66 1.19
N ARG A 185 -29.28 -20.09 1.02
CA ARG A 185 -28.13 -20.30 1.92
C ARG A 185 -28.13 -19.24 3.02
N ARG A 186 -27.50 -19.56 4.16
CA ARG A 186 -27.27 -18.60 5.23
C ARG A 186 -26.28 -17.52 4.74
N PHE A 187 -26.39 -16.33 5.33
CA PHE A 187 -25.46 -15.23 5.08
C PHE A 187 -24.28 -15.34 6.04
N ASP A 188 -23.15 -15.77 5.51
CA ASP A 188 -21.98 -16.15 6.32
C ASP A 188 -20.87 -15.08 6.26
N ALA A 189 -21.10 -13.99 5.52
CA ALA A 189 -20.08 -13.02 5.16
C ALA A 189 -19.52 -12.19 6.34
N LEU A 190 -20.29 -12.09 7.42
CA LEU A 190 -19.91 -11.42 8.67
C LEU A 190 -19.57 -12.40 9.78
N ASP A 191 -19.50 -13.71 9.49
CA ASP A 191 -19.01 -14.68 10.45
C ASP A 191 -17.49 -14.56 10.57
N ARG A 192 -16.99 -14.69 11.80
CA ARG A 192 -15.56 -14.64 12.05
C ARG A 192 -14.90 -15.82 11.33
N PRO A 193 -13.79 -15.59 10.60
CA PRO A 193 -13.04 -16.69 10.01
C PRO A 193 -12.57 -17.62 11.13
N VAL A 194 -12.94 -18.90 11.02
CA VAL A 194 -12.46 -19.93 11.93
C VAL A 194 -10.96 -20.08 11.68
N GLY A 195 -10.15 -19.93 12.74
CA GLY A 195 -8.69 -19.94 12.63
C GLY A 195 -8.13 -21.27 12.09
N PRO A 196 -6.89 -21.27 11.55
CA PRO A 196 -6.19 -22.51 11.24
C PRO A 196 -5.93 -23.24 12.56
N GLY A 197 -6.70 -24.30 12.81
CA GLY A 197 -6.78 -24.98 14.11
C GLY A 197 -8.17 -25.53 14.42
N PHE A 198 -9.20 -25.20 13.61
CA PHE A 198 -10.49 -25.88 13.70
C PHE A 198 -10.44 -27.23 12.99
N THR A 199 -10.00 -28.25 13.71
CA THR A 199 -10.45 -29.62 13.46
C THR A 199 -11.80 -29.76 14.16
N PRO A 200 -12.90 -30.06 13.45
CA PRO A 200 -14.09 -30.55 14.13
C PRO A 200 -13.70 -31.87 14.79
N ASP A 201 -13.63 -31.90 16.12
CA ASP A 201 -13.49 -33.17 16.82
C ASP A 201 -14.78 -33.98 16.64
N ALA A 202 -14.67 -35.30 16.67
CA ALA A 202 -15.75 -36.23 16.33
C ALA A 202 -17.04 -36.05 17.16
N ASP A 203 -16.96 -35.31 18.27
CA ASP A 203 -18.04 -35.12 19.25
C ASP A 203 -18.78 -33.77 19.13
N GLY A 204 -18.43 -32.92 18.15
CA GLY A 204 -19.23 -31.72 17.81
C GLY A 204 -19.23 -30.59 18.86
N VAL A 205 -18.36 -30.64 19.87
CA VAL A 205 -18.20 -29.58 20.87
C VAL A 205 -17.07 -28.63 20.45
N PRO A 206 -17.31 -27.31 20.33
CA PRO A 206 -16.26 -26.37 19.97
C PRO A 206 -15.25 -26.20 21.11
N HIS A 207 -14.03 -26.71 20.91
CA HIS A 207 -12.87 -26.44 21.76
C HIS A 207 -11.94 -25.41 21.10
N THR A 208 -11.54 -24.38 21.86
CA THR A 208 -10.50 -23.45 21.45
C THR A 208 -9.13 -24.04 21.74
N VAL A 209 -8.41 -24.46 20.70
CA VAL A 209 -7.01 -24.91 20.80
C VAL A 209 -6.15 -23.71 21.22
N SER A 210 -5.45 -23.85 22.34
CA SER A 210 -4.57 -22.80 22.88
C SER A 210 -3.25 -22.75 22.09
N ARG A 211 -2.60 -21.58 22.05
CA ARG A 211 -1.37 -21.35 21.25
C ARG A 211 -0.22 -22.30 21.63
N GLU A 212 -0.22 -22.81 22.86
CA GLU A 212 0.80 -23.74 23.38
C GLU A 212 0.62 -25.16 22.82
N GLU A 213 -0.62 -25.59 22.57
CA GLU A 213 -0.94 -26.89 22.00
C GLU A 213 -0.59 -26.95 20.50
N TYR A 214 -0.66 -25.82 19.79
CA TYR A 214 -0.23 -25.72 18.38
C TYR A 214 1.29 -25.86 18.23
N THR A 215 2.08 -25.40 19.20
CA THR A 215 3.55 -25.47 19.12
C THR A 215 4.11 -26.87 19.31
N ASP A 216 3.41 -27.75 20.03
CA ASP A 216 3.89 -29.10 20.35
C ASP A 216 3.68 -30.08 19.18
N VAL A 217 2.67 -29.85 18.33
CA VAL A 217 2.39 -30.69 17.14
C VAL A 217 3.22 -30.26 15.93
N THR A 218 3.74 -29.02 15.91
CA THR A 218 4.31 -28.41 14.70
C THR A 218 5.85 -28.39 14.67
N SER A 219 6.54 -29.00 15.63
CA SER A 219 8.02 -29.06 15.63
C SER A 219 8.59 -29.83 14.43
N ASP A 220 7.81 -30.70 13.79
CA ASP A 220 8.26 -31.56 12.69
C ASP A 220 7.72 -31.18 11.30
N VAL A 221 6.95 -30.10 11.16
CA VAL A 221 6.38 -29.69 9.87
C VAL A 221 6.70 -28.22 9.58
N GLU A 222 7.57 -28.02 8.60
CA GLU A 222 7.93 -26.71 8.06
C GLU A 222 6.65 -25.99 7.57
N ILE A 223 6.20 -24.99 8.34
CA ILE A 223 5.01 -24.21 8.03
C ILE A 223 5.32 -23.33 6.82
N VAL A 224 4.88 -23.76 5.64
CA VAL A 224 4.66 -22.84 4.52
C VAL A 224 3.60 -21.83 4.97
N LYS A 225 4.04 -20.62 5.35
CA LYS A 225 3.13 -19.48 5.61
C LYS A 225 2.18 -19.37 4.41
N PRO A 226 0.86 -19.60 4.57
CA PRO A 226 -0.06 -19.35 3.48
C PRO A 226 0.00 -17.86 3.16
N ALA A 227 0.20 -17.57 1.86
CA ALA A 227 0.21 -16.23 1.31
C ALA A 227 -0.98 -15.44 1.87
N GLY A 228 -0.72 -14.22 2.32
CA GLY A 228 -1.76 -13.31 2.81
C GLY A 228 -2.94 -13.32 1.84
N LYS A 229 -4.16 -13.44 2.38
CA LYS A 229 -5.41 -13.45 1.61
C LYS A 229 -5.58 -12.11 0.88
N PHE A 230 -4.97 -12.00 -0.30
CA PHE A 230 -5.14 -10.90 -1.24
C PHE A 230 -6.17 -11.20 -2.33
N PHE A 231 -6.94 -12.29 -2.19
CA PHE A 231 -8.08 -12.61 -3.05
C PHE A 231 -9.24 -13.19 -2.24
#